data_AF-A0A3D2W923-F1
#
_entry.id   AF-A0A3D2W923-F1
#
_cell.length_a   1.000
_cell.length_b   1.000
_cell.length_c   1.000
_cell.angle_alpha   90.00
_cell.angle_beta   90.00
_cell.angle_gamma   90.00
#
_symmetry.space_group_name_H-M   'P 1'
#
loop_
_entity.id
_entity.type
_entity.pdbx_description
1 polymer ?
#
loop_
_entity_poly.entity_id
_entity_poly.type
_entity_poly.pdbx_seq_one_letter_code
_entity_poly.pdbx_strand_id
1 'polypeptide(L)'
;MEAAGYYLDPIESTPDNLRFVHEGGVMQMESWEAAEEWLNGVVFDDPDVSDKVERILHPEEFKMDVLLVEPGKYPQRVQIGTELEDLQKAVGGPIEVTYPFEDPVGIICNEEGKLNGMDLNRALYDDEGRVSDIIAGPFLVTGLTEDNFQSLTDDQMVMFEDKFHSPETFIRMGRSIMAIPVPDDVVREKAEGMKPREKPAPDIEAR
;
A
#
# COMPACT_ATOMS: atom_id res chain seq x y z
N MET A 1 5.75 17.56 -8.38
CA MET A 1 4.54 17.77 -9.19
C MET A 1 3.95 19.09 -8.68
N GLU A 2 3.72 20.06 -9.58
CA GLU A 2 3.71 21.52 -9.32
C GLU A 2 2.59 22.04 -8.40
N ALA A 3 2.90 22.99 -7.51
CA ALA A 3 1.97 23.74 -6.66
C ALA A 3 2.22 25.25 -6.79
N ALA A 4 1.33 26.04 -7.41
CA ALA A 4 1.50 27.52 -7.52
C ALA A 4 2.77 28.03 -8.20
N GLY A 5 3.46 27.16 -8.92
CA GLY A 5 4.83 27.40 -9.34
C GLY A 5 5.87 27.21 -8.23
N TYR A 6 5.49 27.16 -6.95
CA TYR A 6 6.36 26.87 -5.80
C TYR A 6 6.54 25.36 -5.59
N TYR A 7 7.78 24.88 -5.63
CA TYR A 7 8.10 23.52 -5.20
C TYR A 7 9.14 23.56 -4.09
N LEU A 8 8.91 22.78 -3.02
CA LEU A 8 9.93 22.55 -2.01
C LEU A 8 11.12 21.88 -2.70
N ASP A 9 12.31 22.44 -2.56
CA ASP A 9 13.56 21.83 -3.02
C ASP A 9 14.03 20.84 -1.94
N PRO A 10 13.82 19.52 -2.11
CA PRO A 10 14.14 18.55 -1.06
C PRO A 10 15.65 18.33 -0.92
N ILE A 11 16.46 18.82 -1.87
CA ILE A 11 17.91 18.65 -1.87
C ILE A 11 18.56 19.79 -1.09
N GLU A 12 18.07 21.01 -1.26
CA GLU A 12 18.63 22.19 -0.61
C GLU A 12 17.87 22.64 0.65
N SER A 13 16.69 22.06 0.92
CA SER A 13 15.94 22.36 2.15
C SER A 13 16.49 21.60 3.36
N THR A 14 16.60 22.30 4.48
CA THR A 14 16.88 21.73 5.80
C THR A 14 15.76 22.08 6.77
N PRO A 15 15.65 21.41 7.94
CA PRO A 15 14.63 21.75 8.94
C PRO A 15 14.63 23.22 9.38
N ASP A 16 15.80 23.86 9.34
CA ASP A 16 16.01 25.27 9.72
C ASP A 16 16.11 26.23 8.52
N ASN A 17 15.91 25.72 7.30
CA ASN A 17 15.95 26.51 6.07
C ASN A 17 15.17 25.83 4.96
N LEU A 18 13.87 26.12 4.87
CA LEU A 18 13.00 25.57 3.86
C LEU A 18 13.10 26.42 2.59
N ARG A 19 13.36 25.77 1.45
CA ARG A 19 13.51 26.43 0.14
C ARG A 19 12.36 26.07 -0.76
N PHE A 20 11.56 27.07 -1.11
CA PHE A 20 10.47 26.96 -2.06
C PHE A 20 10.84 27.70 -3.35
N VAL A 21 10.91 26.98 -4.47
CA VAL A 21 11.34 27.54 -5.77
C VAL A 21 10.13 27.86 -6.63
N HIS A 22 10.06 29.06 -7.20
CA HIS A 22 8.98 29.49 -8.10
C HIS A 22 9.45 30.27 -9.32
N GLU A 23 8.53 30.55 -10.27
CA GLU A 23 8.82 31.26 -11.52
C GLU A 23 9.50 32.64 -11.33
N GLY A 24 9.43 33.23 -10.14
CA GLY A 24 10.04 34.52 -9.79
C GLY A 24 11.28 34.45 -8.88
N GLY A 25 11.71 33.27 -8.43
CA GLY A 25 12.86 33.14 -7.53
C GLY A 25 12.78 31.98 -6.53
N VAL A 26 13.55 32.09 -5.45
CA VAL A 26 13.54 31.13 -4.33
C VAL A 26 13.12 31.86 -3.07
N MET A 27 12.07 31.38 -2.43
CA MET A 27 11.63 31.81 -1.12
C MET A 27 12.29 30.93 -0.06
N GLN A 28 12.85 31.54 0.97
CA GLN A 28 13.47 30.86 2.11
C GLN A 28 12.67 31.16 3.37
N MET A 29 12.39 30.12 4.15
CA MET A 29 11.75 30.24 5.45
C MET A 29 12.64 29.62 6.53
N GLU A 30 12.73 30.28 7.67
CA GLU A 30 13.62 29.93 8.78
C GLU A 30 13.12 28.71 9.58
N SER A 31 11.85 28.37 9.43
CA SER A 31 11.20 27.22 10.07
C SER A 31 9.85 26.91 9.41
N TRP A 32 9.31 25.73 9.71
CA TRP A 32 7.93 25.37 9.34
C TRP A 32 6.89 26.30 9.99
N GLU A 33 7.13 26.75 11.22
CA GLU A 33 6.26 27.70 11.94
C GLU A 33 6.20 29.06 11.22
N ALA A 34 7.34 29.57 10.72
CA ALA A 34 7.40 30.80 9.93
C ALA A 34 6.72 30.64 8.56
N ALA A 35 6.82 29.46 7.94
CA ALA A 35 6.11 29.15 6.71
C ALA A 35 4.58 29.14 6.94
N GLU A 36 4.12 28.52 8.02
CA GLU A 36 2.71 28.45 8.41
C GLU A 36 2.12 29.82 8.75
N GLU A 37 2.85 30.67 9.50
CA GLU A 37 2.42 32.04 9.80
C GLU A 37 2.30 32.90 8.53
N TRP A 38 3.26 32.78 7.62
CA TRP A 38 3.20 33.46 6.32
C TRP A 38 1.99 33.00 5.50
N LEU A 39 1.71 31.69 5.48
CA LEU A 39 0.60 31.09 4.76
C LEU A 39 -0.77 31.51 5.29
N ASN A 40 -0.91 31.62 6.62
CA ASN A 40 -2.12 32.13 7.25
C ASN A 40 -2.46 33.58 6.83
N GLY A 41 -1.48 34.34 6.32
CA GLY A 41 -1.66 35.69 5.79
C GLY A 41 -1.87 35.77 4.27
N VAL A 42 -1.73 34.65 3.54
CA VAL A 42 -1.81 34.59 2.08
C VAL A 42 -3.18 34.06 1.67
N VAL A 43 -3.88 34.82 0.82
CA VAL A 43 -5.07 34.32 0.13
C VAL A 43 -4.61 33.74 -1.20
N PHE A 44 -4.84 32.46 -1.40
CA PHE A 44 -4.60 31.80 -2.67
C PHE A 44 -5.79 32.01 -3.60
N ASP A 45 -5.54 32.53 -4.81
CA ASP A 45 -6.58 32.70 -5.84
C ASP A 45 -6.93 31.35 -6.53
N ASP A 46 -6.07 30.35 -6.39
CA ASP A 46 -6.20 29.02 -6.99
C ASP A 46 -6.38 27.95 -5.89
N PRO A 47 -7.52 27.24 -5.85
CA PRO A 47 -7.76 26.17 -4.88
C PRO A 47 -6.72 25.05 -4.94
N ASP A 48 -6.24 24.69 -6.13
CA ASP A 48 -5.27 23.60 -6.30
C ASP A 48 -3.90 23.95 -5.67
N VAL A 49 -3.64 25.25 -5.51
CA VAL A 49 -2.45 25.76 -4.83
C VAL A 49 -2.58 25.61 -3.33
N SER A 50 -3.73 26.02 -2.78
CA SER A 50 -4.00 25.96 -1.34
C SER A 50 -3.85 24.53 -0.84
N ASP A 51 -4.48 23.57 -1.52
CA ASP A 51 -4.45 22.16 -1.16
C ASP A 51 -3.01 21.60 -1.15
N LYS A 52 -2.19 21.98 -2.13
CA LYS A 52 -0.81 21.50 -2.22
C LYS A 52 0.09 22.11 -1.15
N VAL A 53 -0.17 23.35 -0.76
CA VAL A 53 0.55 24.01 0.32
C VAL A 53 0.21 23.36 1.68
N GLU A 54 -1.07 23.11 1.95
CA GLU A 54 -1.51 22.39 3.14
C GLU A 54 -0.86 21.01 3.23
N ARG A 55 -0.72 20.29 2.11
CA ARG A 55 0.00 18.99 2.06
C ARG A 55 1.48 19.06 2.43
N ILE A 56 2.15 20.16 2.07
CA ILE A 56 3.58 20.33 2.39
C ILE A 56 3.73 20.65 3.88
N LEU A 57 2.80 21.42 4.45
CA LEU A 57 2.80 21.79 5.87
C LEU A 57 2.36 20.65 6.79
N HIS A 58 1.33 19.91 6.41
CA HIS A 58 0.66 18.89 7.22
C HIS A 58 0.68 17.52 6.54
N PRO A 59 1.85 16.97 6.15
CA PRO A 59 1.93 15.69 5.45
C PRO A 59 1.35 14.52 6.26
N GLU A 60 1.21 14.65 7.58
CA GLU A 60 0.54 13.72 8.47
C GLU A 60 -0.97 13.61 8.24
N GLU A 61 -1.62 14.68 7.77
CA GLU A 61 -3.08 14.68 7.51
C GLU A 61 -3.44 13.98 6.19
N PHE A 62 -2.46 13.80 5.31
CA PHE A 62 -2.62 13.16 3.98
C PHE A 62 -2.02 11.77 3.91
N LYS A 63 -1.82 11.13 5.07
CA LYS A 63 -1.29 9.77 5.18
C LYS A 63 -2.21 8.90 6.00
N MET A 64 -2.25 7.62 5.64
CA MET A 64 -3.01 6.60 6.36
C MET A 64 -2.17 5.37 6.64
N ASP A 65 -2.42 4.77 7.81
CA ASP A 65 -1.85 3.50 8.21
C ASP A 65 -2.70 2.36 7.63
N VAL A 66 -2.10 1.60 6.71
CA VAL A 66 -2.76 0.54 5.96
C VAL A 66 -1.95 -0.74 6.00
N LEU A 67 -2.57 -1.84 5.59
CA LEU A 67 -1.87 -3.12 5.44
C LEU A 67 -1.52 -3.36 3.97
N LEU A 68 -0.23 -3.39 3.65
CA LEU A 68 0.27 -3.82 2.34
C LEU A 68 0.45 -5.33 2.33
N VAL A 69 -0.16 -5.99 1.35
CA VAL A 69 -0.02 -7.44 1.16
C VAL A 69 0.54 -7.71 -0.22
N GLU A 70 1.78 -8.18 -0.28
CA GLU A 70 2.46 -8.54 -1.52
C GLU A 70 2.36 -10.05 -1.81
N PRO A 71 2.40 -10.46 -3.09
CA PRO A 71 2.41 -11.87 -3.46
C PRO A 71 3.57 -12.62 -2.79
N GLY A 72 3.27 -13.76 -2.17
CA GLY A 72 4.30 -14.62 -1.56
C GLY A 72 4.95 -14.09 -0.28
N LYS A 73 4.52 -12.93 0.25
CA LYS A 73 5.08 -12.31 1.46
C LYS A 73 4.05 -12.22 2.58
N TYR A 74 4.57 -12.08 3.80
CA TYR A 74 3.77 -11.68 4.97
C TYR A 74 3.23 -10.26 4.79
N PRO A 75 2.05 -9.95 5.34
CA PRO A 75 1.49 -8.60 5.28
C PRO A 75 2.37 -7.62 6.08
N GLN A 76 2.37 -6.36 5.67
CA GLN A 76 3.20 -5.31 6.27
C GLN A 76 2.35 -4.08 6.56
N ARG A 77 2.35 -3.64 7.82
CA ARG A 77 1.86 -2.30 8.18
C ARG A 77 2.73 -1.24 7.50
N VAL A 78 2.10 -0.34 6.76
CA VAL A 78 2.78 0.76 6.06
C VAL A 78 1.95 2.03 6.17
N GLN A 79 2.64 3.17 6.11
CA GLN A 79 2.01 4.46 5.99
C GLN A 79 2.07 4.90 4.52
N ILE A 80 0.91 5.18 3.91
CA ILE A 80 0.79 5.58 2.50
C ILE A 80 0.04 6.90 2.38
N GLY A 81 0.35 7.68 1.33
CA GLY A 81 -0.43 8.86 0.99
C GLY A 81 -1.85 8.50 0.54
N THR A 82 -2.80 9.41 0.75
CA THR A 82 -4.22 9.22 0.37
C THR A 82 -4.51 9.53 -1.10
N GLU A 83 -3.53 10.02 -1.86
CA GLU A 83 -3.70 10.40 -3.26
C GLU A 83 -3.76 9.19 -4.18
N LEU A 84 -4.49 9.34 -5.30
CA LEU A 84 -4.64 8.29 -6.29
C LEU A 84 -3.29 7.79 -6.81
N GLU A 85 -2.33 8.68 -7.06
CA GLU A 85 -0.99 8.32 -7.53
C GLU A 85 -0.22 7.46 -6.53
N ASP A 86 -0.35 7.73 -5.23
CA ASP A 86 0.30 6.95 -4.18
C ASP A 86 -0.28 5.53 -4.12
N LEU A 87 -1.61 5.42 -4.18
CA LEU A 87 -2.32 4.15 -4.21
C LEU A 87 -1.97 3.33 -5.46
N GLN A 88 -1.99 3.96 -6.64
CA GLN A 88 -1.63 3.34 -7.91
C GLN A 88 -0.19 2.84 -7.91
N LYS A 89 0.73 3.62 -7.34
CA LYS A 89 2.12 3.22 -7.20
C LYS A 89 2.29 2.01 -6.28
N ALA A 90 1.54 1.94 -5.18
CA ALA A 90 1.62 0.83 -4.24
C ALA A 90 1.08 -0.49 -4.82
N VAL A 91 0.00 -0.45 -5.60
CA VAL A 91 -0.58 -1.65 -6.24
C VAL A 91 0.00 -1.94 -7.64
N GLY A 92 0.79 -1.01 -8.18
CA GLY A 92 1.52 -1.18 -9.44
C GLY A 92 0.67 -0.95 -10.70
N GLY A 93 -0.33 -0.08 -10.67
CA GLY A 93 -1.20 0.23 -11.81
C GLY A 93 -2.51 0.93 -11.42
N PRO A 94 -3.46 1.04 -12.36
CA PRO A 94 -4.81 1.53 -12.08
C PRO A 94 -5.45 0.76 -10.92
N ILE A 95 -6.15 1.47 -10.03
CA ILE A 95 -6.74 0.86 -8.85
C ILE A 95 -8.19 0.46 -9.09
N GLU A 96 -8.57 -0.66 -8.50
CA GLU A 96 -9.95 -1.05 -8.24
C GLU A 96 -10.11 -1.24 -6.73
N VAL A 97 -11.30 -0.95 -6.21
CA VAL A 97 -11.63 -1.17 -4.80
C VAL A 97 -12.74 -2.19 -4.68
N THR A 98 -12.51 -3.19 -3.84
CA THR A 98 -13.50 -4.22 -3.50
C THR A 98 -13.86 -4.16 -2.02
N TYR A 99 -15.09 -4.58 -1.71
CA TYR A 99 -15.66 -4.53 -0.36
C TYR A 99 -16.11 -5.92 0.09
N PRO A 100 -15.17 -6.86 0.32
CA PRO A 100 -15.49 -8.26 0.59
C PRO A 100 -15.82 -8.53 2.07
N PHE A 101 -15.91 -7.51 2.92
CA PHE A 101 -16.05 -7.64 4.37
C PHE A 101 -17.30 -6.90 4.87
N GLU A 102 -17.85 -7.35 6.00
CA GLU A 102 -18.91 -6.61 6.71
C GLU A 102 -18.35 -5.40 7.47
N ASP A 103 -17.10 -5.48 7.93
CA ASP A 103 -16.38 -4.35 8.54
C ASP A 103 -16.18 -3.21 7.53
N PRO A 104 -16.12 -1.93 7.98
CA PRO A 104 -15.87 -0.78 7.11
C PRO A 104 -14.40 -0.76 6.65
N VAL A 105 -14.04 -1.72 5.80
CA VAL A 105 -12.70 -1.97 5.28
C VAL A 105 -12.77 -2.31 3.80
N GLY A 106 -11.91 -1.66 3.02
CA GLY A 106 -11.78 -1.87 1.57
C GLY A 106 -10.46 -2.54 1.23
N ILE A 107 -10.47 -3.30 0.13
CA ILE A 107 -9.25 -3.75 -0.53
C ILE A 107 -9.02 -2.92 -1.78
N ILE A 108 -7.89 -2.23 -1.84
CA ILE A 108 -7.43 -1.52 -3.03
C ILE A 108 -6.41 -2.42 -3.72
N CYS A 109 -6.68 -2.80 -4.96
CA CYS A 109 -5.80 -3.65 -5.76
C CYS A 109 -5.66 -3.14 -7.19
N ASN A 110 -4.77 -3.75 -7.97
CA ASN A 110 -4.57 -3.42 -9.37
C ASN A 110 -5.72 -3.97 -10.23
N GLU A 111 -6.49 -3.08 -10.88
CA GLU A 111 -7.62 -3.43 -11.76
C GLU A 111 -7.19 -4.36 -12.91
N GLU A 112 -5.99 -4.12 -13.45
CA GLU A 112 -5.46 -4.88 -14.59
C GLU A 112 -4.50 -6.00 -14.17
N GLY A 113 -4.32 -6.26 -12.87
CA GLY A 113 -3.27 -7.16 -12.37
C GLY A 113 -3.32 -8.55 -13.00
N LYS A 114 -4.52 -9.14 -13.12
CA LYS A 114 -4.73 -10.45 -13.77
C LYS A 114 -4.45 -10.39 -15.27
N LEU A 115 -4.89 -9.33 -15.94
CA LEU A 115 -4.72 -9.14 -17.39
C LEU A 115 -3.25 -8.96 -17.76
N ASN A 116 -2.49 -8.28 -16.90
CA ASN A 116 -1.07 -8.02 -17.05
C ASN A 116 -0.19 -9.18 -16.53
N GLY A 117 -0.80 -10.27 -16.06
CA GLY A 117 -0.09 -11.48 -15.64
C GLY A 117 0.69 -11.33 -14.34
N MET A 118 0.27 -10.43 -13.45
CA MET A 118 0.83 -10.33 -12.10
C MET A 118 0.61 -11.64 -11.32
N ASP A 119 1.51 -11.93 -10.39
CA ASP A 119 1.39 -13.10 -9.53
C ASP A 119 0.12 -13.04 -8.69
N LEU A 120 -0.58 -14.17 -8.59
CA LEU A 120 -1.74 -14.31 -7.72
C LEU A 120 -1.31 -14.19 -6.25
N ASN A 121 -2.13 -13.52 -5.44
CA ASN A 121 -1.77 -13.11 -4.10
C ASN A 121 -2.63 -13.81 -3.02
N ARG A 122 -3.87 -13.35 -2.81
CA ARG A 122 -4.82 -13.92 -1.84
C ARG A 122 -6.19 -14.15 -2.48
N ALA A 123 -6.85 -15.22 -2.09
CA ALA A 123 -8.25 -15.47 -2.40
C ALA A 123 -9.18 -14.56 -1.58
N LEU A 124 -10.26 -14.15 -2.22
CA LEU A 124 -11.47 -13.66 -1.57
C LEU A 124 -12.51 -14.78 -1.59
N TYR A 125 -13.33 -14.82 -0.55
CA TYR A 125 -14.30 -15.88 -0.34
C TYR A 125 -15.71 -15.30 -0.31
N ASP A 126 -16.69 -16.04 -0.83
CA ASP A 126 -18.11 -15.73 -0.65
C ASP A 126 -18.61 -16.20 0.72
N ASP A 127 -19.87 -15.87 1.04
CA ASP A 127 -20.54 -16.26 2.29
C ASP A 127 -20.63 -17.79 2.49
N GLU A 128 -20.47 -18.58 1.41
CA GLU A 128 -20.43 -20.04 1.45
C GLU A 128 -19.01 -20.60 1.64
N GLY A 129 -18.00 -19.73 1.78
CA GLY A 129 -16.59 -20.09 1.97
C GLY A 129 -15.92 -20.60 0.69
N ARG A 130 -16.49 -20.30 -0.49
CA ARG A 130 -15.90 -20.64 -1.79
C ARG A 130 -15.10 -19.45 -2.30
N VAL A 131 -14.01 -19.74 -3.04
CA VAL A 131 -13.22 -18.69 -3.69
C VAL A 131 -14.12 -17.94 -4.68
N SER A 132 -14.41 -16.68 -4.38
CA SER A 132 -15.19 -15.78 -5.23
C SER A 132 -14.30 -15.04 -6.22
N ASP A 133 -13.10 -14.65 -5.77
CA ASP A 133 -12.08 -14.03 -6.60
C ASP A 133 -10.66 -14.29 -6.07
N ILE A 134 -9.63 -13.98 -6.86
CA ILE A 134 -8.23 -14.06 -6.47
C ILE A 134 -7.54 -12.76 -6.86
N ILE A 135 -7.00 -12.02 -5.89
CA ILE A 135 -6.27 -10.79 -6.17
C ILE A 135 -4.94 -11.11 -6.86
N ALA A 136 -4.56 -10.30 -7.85
CA ALA A 136 -3.27 -10.40 -8.54
C ALA A 136 -2.43 -9.15 -8.27
N GLY A 137 -1.16 -9.34 -7.91
CA GLY A 137 -0.25 -8.27 -7.53
C GLY A 137 -0.40 -7.81 -6.07
N PRO A 138 0.35 -6.77 -5.67
CA PRO A 138 0.20 -6.15 -4.35
C PRO A 138 -1.18 -5.53 -4.17
N PHE A 139 -1.70 -5.56 -2.94
CA PHE A 139 -2.92 -4.87 -2.58
C PHE A 139 -2.80 -4.21 -1.21
N LEU A 140 -3.66 -3.22 -0.96
CA LEU A 140 -3.78 -2.52 0.31
C LEU A 140 -5.09 -2.90 0.97
N VAL A 141 -5.07 -3.06 2.29
CA VAL A 141 -6.26 -3.10 3.13
C VAL A 141 -6.35 -1.77 3.86
N THR A 142 -7.48 -1.06 3.72
CA THR A 142 -7.68 0.29 4.25
C THR A 142 -9.01 0.40 4.98
N GLY A 143 -9.08 1.29 5.98
CA GLY A 143 -10.34 1.62 6.63
C GLY A 143 -11.21 2.49 5.71
N LEU A 144 -12.52 2.44 5.93
CA LEU A 144 -13.50 3.20 5.15
C LEU A 144 -14.23 4.20 6.03
N THR A 145 -14.43 5.40 5.50
CA THR A 145 -15.46 6.36 5.96
C THR A 145 -16.65 6.30 5.00
N GLU A 146 -17.61 7.22 5.11
CA GLU A 146 -18.76 7.24 4.19
C GLU A 146 -18.33 7.44 2.73
N ASP A 147 -17.33 8.31 2.49
CA ASP A 147 -16.95 8.74 1.13
C ASP A 147 -15.45 8.59 0.82
N ASN A 148 -14.61 8.18 1.79
CA ASN A 148 -13.15 8.18 1.62
C ASN A 148 -12.43 7.05 2.38
N PHE A 149 -11.15 6.83 2.06
CA PHE A 149 -10.26 5.92 2.78
C PHE A 149 -9.72 6.56 4.05
N GLN A 150 -9.43 5.75 5.06
CA GLN A 150 -8.81 6.17 6.31
C GLN A 150 -7.87 5.09 6.83
N SER A 151 -7.06 5.44 7.84
CA SER A 151 -6.25 4.47 8.56
C SER A 151 -7.10 3.30 9.09
N LEU A 152 -6.54 2.11 9.07
CA LEU A 152 -7.07 1.00 9.86
C LEU A 152 -6.94 1.35 11.34
N THR A 153 -7.97 1.04 12.12
CA THR A 153 -7.84 1.03 13.59
C THR A 153 -6.86 -0.07 14.01
N ASP A 154 -6.27 0.04 15.21
CA ASP A 154 -5.35 -0.98 15.73
C ASP A 154 -5.98 -2.39 15.73
N ASP A 155 -7.26 -2.49 16.09
CA ASP A 155 -8.00 -3.76 16.11
C ASP A 155 -8.18 -4.32 14.68
N GLN A 156 -8.53 -3.47 13.72
CA GLN A 156 -8.62 -3.88 12.31
C GLN A 156 -7.24 -4.30 11.77
N MET A 157 -6.17 -3.57 12.11
CA MET A 157 -4.81 -3.90 11.70
C MET A 157 -4.45 -5.32 12.14
N VAL A 158 -4.65 -5.64 13.43
CA VAL A 158 -4.37 -6.99 13.97
C VAL A 158 -5.25 -8.04 13.29
N MET A 159 -6.54 -7.77 13.10
CA MET A 159 -7.48 -8.70 12.47
C MET A 159 -7.07 -9.05 11.03
N PHE A 160 -6.72 -8.04 10.23
CA PHE A 160 -6.34 -8.25 8.83
C PHE A 160 -4.90 -8.76 8.66
N GLU A 161 -3.99 -8.44 9.58
CA GLU A 161 -2.69 -9.09 9.66
C GLU A 161 -2.82 -10.60 9.87
N ASP A 162 -3.68 -11.05 10.79
CA ASP A 162 -3.93 -12.49 11.02
C ASP A 162 -4.62 -13.12 9.81
N LYS A 163 -5.67 -12.46 9.28
CA LYS A 163 -6.43 -12.95 8.12
C LYS A 163 -5.56 -13.18 6.89
N PHE A 164 -4.62 -12.27 6.61
CA PHE A 164 -3.77 -12.32 5.44
C PHE A 164 -2.35 -12.81 5.73
N HIS A 165 -2.10 -13.34 6.93
CA HIS A 165 -0.77 -13.70 7.40
C HIS A 165 -0.05 -14.62 6.40
N SER A 166 -0.63 -15.77 6.10
CA SER A 166 -0.02 -16.77 5.23
C SER A 166 -0.24 -16.44 3.75
N PRO A 167 0.83 -16.43 2.93
CA PRO A 167 0.72 -16.49 1.48
C PRO A 167 -0.07 -17.70 0.99
N GLU A 168 -0.67 -17.61 -0.18
CA GLU A 168 -1.47 -18.70 -0.76
C GLU A 168 -0.88 -19.21 -2.07
N THR A 169 -1.15 -20.48 -2.36
CA THR A 169 -0.92 -21.12 -3.66
C THR A 169 -2.24 -21.58 -4.25
N PHE A 170 -2.40 -21.38 -5.55
CA PHE A 170 -3.65 -21.62 -6.26
C PHE A 170 -3.53 -22.83 -7.18
N ILE A 171 -4.39 -23.84 -6.96
CA ILE A 171 -4.42 -25.07 -7.76
C ILE A 171 -5.75 -25.16 -8.48
N ARG A 172 -5.70 -25.27 -9.81
CA ARG A 172 -6.89 -25.49 -10.63
C ARG A 172 -7.29 -26.97 -10.61
N MET A 173 -8.47 -27.26 -10.08
CA MET A 173 -9.09 -28.59 -10.09
C MET A 173 -10.30 -28.58 -11.02
N GLY A 174 -10.07 -28.87 -12.30
CA GLY A 174 -11.11 -28.85 -13.34
C GLY A 174 -11.70 -27.45 -13.54
N ARG A 175 -12.93 -27.25 -13.06
CA ARG A 175 -13.65 -25.95 -13.13
C ARG A 175 -13.52 -25.12 -11.85
N SER A 176 -12.92 -25.66 -10.79
CA SER A 176 -12.75 -24.98 -9.51
C SER A 176 -11.29 -24.61 -9.28
N ILE A 177 -11.05 -23.58 -8.47
CA ILE A 177 -9.71 -23.20 -7.98
C ILE A 177 -9.70 -23.37 -6.47
N MET A 178 -8.65 -23.99 -5.94
CA MET A 178 -8.40 -24.11 -4.51
C MET A 178 -7.22 -23.22 -4.14
N ALA A 179 -7.38 -22.41 -3.10
CA ALA A 179 -6.31 -21.64 -2.48
C ALA A 179 -5.81 -22.40 -1.23
N ILE A 180 -4.50 -22.61 -1.14
CA ILE A 180 -3.87 -23.36 -0.05
C ILE A 180 -2.85 -22.44 0.63
N PRO A 181 -2.96 -22.19 1.95
CA PRO A 181 -1.97 -21.40 2.68
C PRO A 181 -0.62 -22.10 2.66
N VAL A 182 0.43 -21.33 2.39
CA VAL A 182 1.81 -21.78 2.39
C VAL A 182 2.29 -21.89 3.84
N PRO A 183 2.86 -23.03 4.26
CA PRO A 183 3.41 -23.18 5.61
C PRO A 183 4.50 -22.15 5.94
N ASP A 184 4.48 -21.68 7.19
CA ASP A 184 5.36 -20.61 7.70
C ASP A 184 6.86 -20.88 7.51
N ASP A 185 7.28 -22.13 7.70
CA ASP A 185 8.67 -22.55 7.50
C ASP A 185 9.11 -22.34 6.05
N VAL A 186 8.25 -22.69 5.09
CA VAL A 186 8.51 -22.50 3.65
C VAL A 186 8.56 -21.02 3.28
N VAL A 187 7.70 -20.19 3.88
CA VAL A 187 7.70 -18.73 3.64
C VAL A 187 9.00 -18.10 4.15
N ARG A 188 9.43 -18.47 5.37
CA ARG A 188 10.68 -17.99 5.96
C ARG A 188 11.90 -18.44 5.18
N GLU A 189 11.98 -19.72 4.79
CA GLU A 189 13.08 -20.23 3.96
C GLU A 189 13.23 -19.47 2.63
N LYS A 190 12.10 -19.14 1.98
CA LYS A 190 12.08 -18.32 0.77
C LYS A 190 12.53 -16.87 1.03
N ALA A 191 12.06 -16.26 2.13
CA ALA A 191 12.44 -14.90 2.49
C ALA A 191 13.94 -14.78 2.84
N GLU A 192 14.52 -15.80 3.47
CA GLU A 192 15.93 -15.88 3.84
C GLU A 192 16.85 -16.31 2.67
N GLY A 193 16.30 -16.63 1.49
CA GLY A 193 17.07 -17.05 0.32
C GLY A 193 17.79 -18.39 0.50
N MET A 194 17.33 -19.22 1.44
CA MET A 194 17.99 -20.49 1.79
C MET A 194 17.72 -21.53 0.68
N LYS A 195 18.78 -22.13 0.13
CA LYS A 195 18.64 -23.20 -0.90
C LYS A 195 17.85 -24.39 -0.32
N PRO A 196 17.05 -25.10 -1.14
CA PRO A 196 16.29 -26.25 -0.68
C PRO A 196 17.18 -27.27 0.01
N ARG A 197 16.79 -27.76 1.19
CA ARG A 197 17.43 -28.92 1.82
C ARG A 197 17.30 -30.12 0.87
N GLU A 198 18.42 -30.61 0.34
CA GLU A 198 18.46 -31.86 -0.40
C GLU A 198 17.92 -32.96 0.52
N LYS A 199 16.82 -33.60 0.11
CA LYS A 199 16.36 -34.82 0.78
C LYS A 199 17.49 -35.85 0.63
N PRO A 200 17.95 -36.50 1.72
CA PRO A 200 18.90 -37.59 1.58
C PRO A 200 18.27 -38.65 0.66
N ALA A 201 19.02 -39.06 -0.36
CA ALA A 201 18.63 -40.15 -1.24
C ALA A 201 18.31 -41.39 -0.38
N PRO A 202 17.23 -42.13 -0.66
CA PRO A 202 16.98 -43.37 0.05
C PRO A 202 18.15 -44.31 -0.18
N ASP A 203 18.71 -44.83 0.91
CA ASP A 203 19.75 -45.86 0.88
C ASP A 203 19.13 -47.11 0.25
N ILE A 204 19.39 -47.32 -1.04
CA ILE A 204 19.09 -48.58 -1.71
C ILE A 204 20.25 -49.51 -1.35
N GLU A 205 20.21 -50.07 -0.14
CA GLU A 205 21.05 -51.22 0.18
C GLU A 205 20.63 -52.38 -0.74
N ALA A 206 21.60 -52.79 -1.56
CA ALA A 206 21.50 -53.89 -2.50
C ALA A 206 21.03 -55.20 -1.83
N ARG A 207 20.04 -55.85 -2.45
CA ARG A 207 19.78 -57.29 -2.30
C ARG A 207 19.47 -57.90 -3.65
#